data_AF-A0A924CQA4-F1
#
_entry.id   AF-A0A924CQA4-F1
#
_cell.length_a   1.000
_cell.length_b   1.000
_cell.length_c   1.000
_cell.angle_alpha   90.00
_cell.angle_beta   90.00
_cell.angle_gamma   90.00
#
_symmetry.space_group_name_H-M   'P 1'
#
loop_
_entity.id
_entity.type
_entity.pdbx_description
1 polymer ?
#
loop_
_entity_poly.entity_id
_entity_poly.type
_entity_poly.pdbx_seq_one_letter_code
_entity_poly.pdbx_strand_id
1 'polypeptide(L)'
;MLRQLALATLFASTIARTAYSNTMINPDPTVSPNPVARPKFPEFLPPANPDLVQGDRLNQSAPSKTIPRALVNIIQQDIQMRWRVPVRTLSLSVAQLRTWDSCLGIAPVNGMCAKIAIPGWQVVIQGQNRNWVYHTDNNGKRLAYNAIASQPLPNAQNLTPKFVVENTIVPVVGENVIFQSATVTGHVRAYYATTLSENGIVTRRILNRSDRPDSKSTVVKTLSPQQVQQFKKVLASNRFSHFDRLSYFNNDAIAADAASLQFSSFGAVTEYTLSSQVVPKKLMTIANAWSELLKES
;
A
#
# COMPACT_ATOMS: atom_id res chain seq x y z
N MET A 1 -34.10 -33.63 4.47
CA MET A 1 -33.72 -32.97 5.73
C MET A 1 -33.40 -31.51 5.43
N LEU A 2 -34.20 -30.61 6.03
CA LEU A 2 -34.02 -29.19 6.43
C LEU A 2 -32.93 -28.34 5.71
N ARG A 3 -33.15 -27.06 5.36
CA ARG A 3 -34.28 -26.11 5.50
C ARG A 3 -33.92 -24.85 4.67
N GLN A 4 -34.95 -24.17 4.19
CA GLN A 4 -34.93 -22.86 3.51
C GLN A 4 -34.51 -21.69 4.42
N LEU A 5 -34.03 -20.60 3.81
CA LEU A 5 -34.24 -19.18 4.16
C LEU A 5 -33.71 -18.36 2.96
N ALA A 6 -34.51 -17.90 1.99
CA ALA A 6 -35.59 -16.91 1.98
C ALA A 6 -35.12 -15.45 2.18
N LEU A 7 -35.61 -14.62 1.26
CA LEU A 7 -35.37 -13.19 0.97
C LEU A 7 -35.46 -12.24 2.19
N ALA A 8 -34.82 -11.07 2.04
CA ALA A 8 -35.40 -9.81 2.51
C ALA A 8 -35.13 -8.66 1.52
N THR A 9 -36.18 -8.28 0.79
CA THR A 9 -36.36 -7.03 0.07
C THR A 9 -37.19 -6.06 0.92
N LEU A 10 -37.00 -4.75 0.68
CA LEU A 10 -37.83 -3.59 1.06
C LEU A 10 -37.74 -3.10 2.52
N PHE A 11 -37.50 -1.80 2.72
CA PHE A 11 -38.56 -0.81 2.95
C PHE A 11 -38.05 0.63 2.72
N ALA A 12 -38.85 1.38 1.96
CA ALA A 12 -38.86 2.84 1.96
C ALA A 12 -39.92 3.29 2.97
N SER A 13 -39.58 4.24 3.84
CA SER A 13 -40.57 5.07 4.56
C SER A 13 -39.93 6.32 5.16
N THR A 14 -40.25 7.44 4.52
CA THR A 14 -40.60 8.75 5.04
C THR A 14 -40.55 8.95 6.57
N ILE A 15 -39.72 9.90 7.04
CA ILE A 15 -39.96 10.62 8.30
C ILE A 15 -39.71 12.13 8.10
N ALA A 16 -40.58 12.89 8.77
CA ALA A 16 -40.93 14.27 8.61
C ALA A 16 -39.82 15.31 8.88
N ARG A 17 -39.99 16.46 8.20
CA ARG A 17 -39.36 17.74 8.52
C ARG A 17 -39.68 18.15 9.96
N THR A 18 -38.65 18.37 10.76
CA THR A 18 -38.72 19.26 11.92
C THR A 18 -37.81 20.45 11.65
N ALA A 19 -38.43 21.63 11.62
CA ALA A 19 -37.75 22.91 11.50
C ALA A 19 -37.05 23.22 12.82
N TYR A 20 -35.72 23.24 12.80
CA TYR A 20 -34.94 23.92 13.82
C TYR A 20 -34.58 25.31 13.28
N SER A 21 -35.25 26.32 13.84
CA SER A 21 -34.83 27.72 13.73
C SER A 21 -33.58 27.89 14.59
N ASN A 22 -32.43 28.04 13.94
CA ASN A 22 -31.26 28.62 14.58
C ASN A 22 -31.02 30.01 13.98
N THR A 23 -31.15 31.00 14.86
CA THR A 23 -30.85 32.41 14.66
C THR A 23 -29.43 32.58 14.13
N MET A 24 -29.32 33.16 12.94
CA MET A 24 -28.05 33.59 12.36
C MET A 24 -27.51 34.77 13.17
N ILE A 25 -26.39 34.58 13.86
CA ILE A 25 -25.53 35.67 14.29
C ILE A 25 -24.59 35.95 13.12
N ASN A 26 -24.82 37.05 12.42
CA ASN A 26 -23.94 37.59 11.39
C ASN A 26 -22.61 38.02 12.02
N PRO A 27 -21.44 37.54 11.54
CA PRO A 27 -20.17 38.21 11.81
C PRO A 27 -19.96 39.39 10.85
N ASP A 28 -19.65 40.52 11.47
CA ASP A 28 -19.19 41.81 10.96
C ASP A 28 -18.32 41.75 9.68
N PRO A 29 -18.65 42.47 8.58
CA PRO A 29 -17.89 42.47 7.35
C PRO A 29 -16.82 43.57 7.33
N THR A 30 -15.90 43.60 8.30
CA THR A 30 -14.77 44.56 8.26
C THR A 30 -13.45 44.03 8.84
N VAL A 31 -12.94 42.91 8.34
CA VAL A 31 -11.50 42.58 8.49
C VAL A 31 -10.93 42.08 7.16
N SER A 32 -10.18 42.98 6.50
CA SER A 32 -9.38 42.69 5.32
C SER A 32 -8.16 41.83 5.69
N PRO A 33 -7.96 40.64 5.12
CA PRO A 33 -6.74 39.89 5.33
C PRO A 33 -5.59 40.50 4.51
N ASN A 34 -4.61 41.06 5.21
CA ASN A 34 -3.32 41.44 4.66
C ASN A 34 -2.69 40.24 3.91
N PRO A 35 -2.11 40.42 2.71
CA PRO A 35 -1.56 39.31 1.94
C PRO A 35 -0.34 38.71 2.66
N VAL A 36 -0.46 37.48 3.14
CA VAL A 36 0.68 36.69 3.60
C VAL A 36 1.58 36.44 2.41
N ALA A 37 2.78 37.03 2.44
CA ALA A 37 3.80 36.83 1.43
C ALA A 37 4.11 35.33 1.29
N ARG A 38 4.04 34.84 0.05
CA ARG A 38 4.47 33.49 -0.34
C ARG A 38 5.95 33.31 0.03
N PRO A 39 6.34 32.27 0.79
CA PRO A 39 7.74 31.93 0.95
C PRO A 39 8.36 31.66 -0.43
N LYS A 40 9.36 32.46 -0.82
CA LYS A 40 10.17 32.16 -2.01
C LYS A 40 10.95 30.87 -1.73
N PHE A 41 10.71 29.84 -2.53
CA PHE A 41 11.61 28.69 -2.58
C PHE A 41 12.99 29.19 -3.04
N PRO A 42 14.09 28.82 -2.37
CA PRO A 42 15.41 29.09 -2.91
C PRO A 42 15.55 28.33 -4.23
N GLU A 43 15.81 29.08 -5.29
CA GLU A 43 16.20 28.56 -6.59
C GLU A 43 17.53 27.84 -6.39
N PHE A 44 17.53 26.51 -6.52
CA PHE A 44 18.76 25.73 -6.53
C PHE A 44 19.51 26.05 -7.82
N LEU A 45 20.34 27.09 -7.78
CA LEU A 45 21.41 27.26 -8.75
C LEU A 45 22.42 26.13 -8.51
N PRO A 46 22.70 25.25 -9.48
CA PRO A 46 23.85 24.37 -9.37
C PRO A 46 25.11 25.24 -9.28
N PRO A 47 26.12 24.86 -8.46
CA PRO A 47 27.36 25.62 -8.41
C PRO A 47 28.00 25.60 -9.80
N ALA A 48 28.17 26.78 -10.39
CA ALA A 48 29.07 26.98 -11.51
C ALA A 48 30.50 26.82 -11.00
N ASN A 49 31.12 25.67 -11.26
CA ASN A 49 32.57 25.51 -11.11
C ASN A 49 33.15 25.09 -12.47
N PRO A 50 33.92 25.95 -13.16
CA PRO A 50 34.42 25.67 -14.50
C PRO A 50 35.69 24.82 -14.55
N ASP A 51 36.33 24.46 -13.44
CA ASP A 51 37.61 23.76 -13.49
C ASP A 51 37.65 22.48 -12.65
N LEU A 52 37.21 21.36 -13.25
CA LEU A 52 37.74 20.00 -12.98
C LEU A 52 37.43 19.10 -14.20
N VAL A 53 38.13 19.35 -15.31
CA VAL A 53 38.22 18.40 -16.43
C VAL A 53 39.57 17.69 -16.34
N GLN A 54 39.60 16.51 -15.70
CA GLN A 54 40.35 15.38 -16.26
C GLN A 54 40.00 14.04 -15.57
N GLY A 55 39.45 13.13 -16.38
CA GLY A 55 39.64 11.69 -16.22
C GLY A 55 38.81 10.97 -15.16
N ASP A 56 37.51 10.79 -15.39
CA ASP A 56 36.88 9.46 -15.30
C ASP A 56 35.45 9.52 -15.85
N ARG A 57 35.25 8.94 -17.04
CA ARG A 57 33.92 8.67 -17.59
C ARG A 57 33.29 7.54 -16.78
N LEU A 58 32.71 7.86 -15.61
CA LEU A 58 31.67 7.02 -15.05
C LEU A 58 30.45 7.15 -15.97
N ASN A 59 30.26 6.11 -16.78
CA ASN A 59 29.02 5.78 -17.48
C ASN A 59 27.80 6.07 -16.59
N GLN A 60 27.24 7.27 -16.71
CA GLN A 60 25.86 7.52 -16.30
C GLN A 60 24.97 7.06 -17.45
N SER A 61 24.97 5.75 -17.70
CA SER A 61 23.86 5.12 -18.41
C SER A 61 22.61 5.34 -17.57
N ALA A 62 21.54 5.85 -18.20
CA ALA A 62 20.20 5.89 -17.61
C ALA A 62 19.91 4.57 -16.87
N PRO A 63 19.21 4.60 -15.72
CA PRO A 63 18.98 3.38 -14.94
C PRO A 63 18.34 2.32 -15.84
N SER A 64 19.09 1.26 -16.10
CA SER A 64 18.59 0.09 -16.84
C SER A 64 17.28 -0.35 -16.17
N LYS A 65 16.21 -0.44 -16.96
CA LYS A 65 14.91 -0.94 -16.49
C LYS A 65 15.00 -2.40 -16.02
N THR A 66 16.04 -3.12 -16.43
CA THR A 66 16.29 -4.52 -16.10
C THR A 66 17.37 -4.63 -15.02
N ILE A 67 17.10 -5.46 -14.01
CA ILE A 67 18.03 -5.72 -12.90
C ILE A 67 19.34 -6.38 -13.40
N PRO A 68 20.53 -5.94 -12.93
CA PRO A 68 21.79 -6.58 -13.28
C PRO A 68 21.85 -8.05 -12.83
N ARG A 69 22.37 -8.94 -13.68
CA ARG A 69 22.48 -10.37 -13.35
C ARG A 69 23.36 -10.65 -12.12
N ALA A 70 24.42 -9.86 -11.94
CA ALA A 70 25.28 -9.95 -10.77
C ALA A 70 24.50 -9.76 -9.47
N LEU A 71 23.53 -8.83 -9.45
CA LEU A 71 22.69 -8.57 -8.29
C LEU A 71 21.75 -9.74 -7.99
N VAL A 72 21.16 -10.34 -9.03
CA VAL A 72 20.35 -11.57 -8.89
C VAL A 72 21.21 -12.70 -8.30
N ASN A 73 22.44 -12.87 -8.76
CA ASN A 73 23.34 -13.91 -8.25
C ASN A 73 23.69 -13.70 -6.77
N ILE A 74 23.94 -12.46 -6.33
CA ILE A 74 24.17 -12.11 -4.92
C ILE A 74 22.96 -12.55 -4.06
N ILE A 75 21.74 -12.24 -4.50
CA ILE A 75 20.51 -12.61 -3.78
C ILE A 75 20.35 -14.14 -3.73
N GLN A 76 20.57 -14.84 -4.83
CA GLN A 76 20.47 -16.30 -4.89
C GLN A 76 21.50 -16.99 -3.97
N GLN A 77 22.72 -16.46 -3.90
CA GLN A 77 23.76 -16.94 -3.00
C GLN A 77 23.39 -16.71 -1.52
N ASP A 78 22.85 -15.53 -1.18
CA ASP A 78 22.36 -15.26 0.18
C ASP A 78 21.24 -16.23 0.58
N ILE A 79 20.29 -16.51 -0.34
CA ILE A 79 19.24 -17.52 -0.13
C ILE A 79 19.84 -18.92 0.09
N GLN A 80 20.81 -19.33 -0.75
CA GLN A 80 21.49 -20.61 -0.60
C GLN A 80 22.16 -20.74 0.77
N MET A 81 22.87 -19.71 1.22
CA MET A 81 23.57 -19.74 2.50
C MET A 81 22.59 -19.81 3.68
N ARG A 82 21.53 -18.99 3.68
CA ARG A 82 20.56 -18.92 4.78
C ARG A 82 19.61 -20.12 4.85
N TRP A 83 19.18 -20.62 3.70
CA TRP A 83 18.09 -21.60 3.61
C TRP A 83 18.51 -22.94 3.02
N ARG A 84 19.79 -23.09 2.63
CA ARG A 84 20.33 -24.31 2.00
C ARG A 84 19.60 -24.73 0.72
N VAL A 85 18.98 -23.77 0.05
CA VAL A 85 18.32 -23.98 -1.25
C VAL A 85 19.36 -23.91 -2.37
N PRO A 86 19.48 -24.93 -3.25
CA PRO A 86 20.45 -24.88 -4.34
C PRO A 86 20.14 -23.73 -5.31
N VAL A 87 21.15 -22.93 -5.65
CA VAL A 87 21.01 -21.77 -6.57
C VAL A 87 20.33 -22.15 -7.88
N ARG A 88 20.62 -23.33 -8.43
CA ARG A 88 20.00 -23.85 -9.66
C ARG A 88 18.48 -23.99 -9.61
N THR A 89 17.89 -24.04 -8.41
CA THR A 89 16.44 -24.14 -8.19
C THR A 89 15.78 -22.78 -7.96
N LEU A 90 16.58 -21.72 -7.87
CA LEU A 90 16.12 -20.35 -7.66
C LEU A 90 16.01 -19.64 -9.01
N SER A 91 14.91 -18.93 -9.24
CA SER A 91 14.74 -18.07 -10.41
C SER A 91 14.26 -16.68 -10.02
N LEU A 92 14.69 -15.67 -10.78
CA LEU A 92 14.14 -14.33 -10.67
C LEU A 92 12.70 -14.36 -11.17
N SER A 93 11.74 -13.96 -10.33
CA SER A 93 10.34 -13.83 -10.75
C SER A 93 10.02 -12.42 -11.23
N VAL A 94 10.36 -11.41 -10.44
CA VAL A 94 10.14 -10.00 -10.79
C VAL A 94 11.14 -9.10 -10.04
N ALA A 95 11.52 -7.98 -10.66
CA ALA A 95 12.31 -6.92 -10.04
C ALA A 95 11.80 -5.54 -10.48
N GLN A 96 11.84 -4.56 -9.58
CA GLN A 96 11.45 -3.18 -9.85
C GLN A 96 12.45 -2.23 -9.18
N LEU A 97 12.80 -1.16 -9.90
CA LEU A 97 13.58 -0.04 -9.36
C LEU A 97 12.80 0.64 -8.24
N ARG A 98 13.49 0.91 -7.14
CA ARG A 98 12.94 1.60 -5.96
C ARG A 98 13.96 2.58 -5.42
N THR A 99 13.47 3.55 -4.67
CA THR A 99 14.28 4.42 -3.83
C THR A 99 13.90 4.15 -2.39
N TRP A 100 14.90 3.89 -1.56
CA TRP A 100 14.71 3.49 -0.19
C TRP A 100 15.18 4.53 0.82
N ASP A 101 14.58 4.48 2.00
CA ASP A 101 15.13 5.07 3.22
C ASP A 101 16.38 4.33 3.72
N SER A 102 16.91 4.74 4.88
CA SER A 102 18.10 4.12 5.47
C SER A 102 17.97 2.65 5.85
N CYS A 103 16.74 2.14 5.95
CA CYS A 103 16.45 0.74 6.28
C CYS A 103 16.17 -0.12 5.05
N LEU A 104 16.42 0.40 3.85
CA LEU A 104 15.99 -0.23 2.59
C LEU A 104 14.48 -0.49 2.54
N GLY A 105 13.64 0.31 3.19
CA GLY A 105 12.20 0.10 3.26
C GLY A 105 11.75 -1.04 4.18
N ILE A 106 12.65 -1.59 5.02
CA ILE A 106 12.34 -2.63 6.00
C ILE A 106 12.52 -2.05 7.41
N ALA A 107 11.50 -1.35 7.90
CA ALA A 107 11.57 -0.65 9.17
C ALA A 107 11.76 -1.61 10.36
N PRO A 108 12.64 -1.29 11.32
CA PRO A 108 12.83 -2.09 12.52
C PRO A 108 11.61 -2.02 13.46
N VAL A 109 11.57 -2.94 14.43
CA VAL A 109 10.39 -3.18 15.26
C VAL A 109 9.90 -1.94 16.03
N ASN A 110 10.85 -1.11 16.48
CA ASN A 110 10.62 0.12 17.28
C ASN A 110 11.55 1.27 16.85
N GLY A 111 12.00 1.30 15.59
CA GLY A 111 12.95 2.32 15.14
C GLY A 111 12.43 3.07 13.92
N MET A 112 12.96 4.27 13.72
CA MET A 112 12.68 5.08 12.55
C MET A 112 13.82 4.93 11.54
N CYS A 113 13.46 5.01 10.26
CA CYS A 113 14.42 5.04 9.17
C CYS A 113 14.69 6.50 8.81
N ALA A 114 15.97 6.86 8.68
CA ALA A 114 16.34 8.18 8.25
C ALA A 114 15.86 8.40 6.81
N LYS A 115 15.30 9.59 6.55
CA LYS A 115 14.83 10.00 5.23
C LYS A 115 16.03 10.31 4.32
N ILE A 116 16.55 9.27 3.70
CA ILE A 116 17.58 9.35 2.66
C ILE A 116 17.05 8.69 1.39
N ALA A 117 17.69 8.94 0.26
CA ALA A 117 17.32 8.37 -1.03
C ALA A 117 18.41 7.38 -1.49
N ILE A 118 18.21 6.09 -1.19
CA ILE A 118 19.07 5.02 -1.68
C ILE A 118 18.42 4.38 -2.91
N PRO A 119 18.92 4.63 -4.13
CA PRO A 119 18.40 3.96 -5.32
C PRO A 119 18.78 2.49 -5.29
N GLY A 120 17.87 1.64 -5.74
CA GLY A 120 18.01 0.21 -5.64
C GLY A 120 16.88 -0.59 -6.25
N TRP A 121 16.73 -1.84 -5.79
CA TRP A 121 15.78 -2.79 -6.35
C TRP A 121 14.96 -3.49 -5.26
N GLN A 122 13.68 -3.68 -5.53
CA GLN A 122 12.85 -4.69 -4.86
C GLN A 122 12.79 -5.91 -5.76
N VAL A 123 13.09 -7.09 -5.23
CA VAL A 123 13.30 -8.30 -6.01
C VAL A 123 12.54 -9.46 -5.37
N VAL A 124 11.85 -10.24 -6.20
CA VAL A 124 11.22 -11.49 -5.79
C VAL A 124 11.93 -12.66 -6.48
N ILE A 125 12.56 -13.51 -5.69
CA ILE A 125 13.12 -14.79 -6.13
C ILE A 125 12.14 -15.90 -5.76
N GLN A 126 11.89 -16.83 -6.67
CA GLN A 126 11.04 -18.00 -6.46
C GLN A 126 11.87 -19.29 -6.52
N GLY A 127 11.48 -20.31 -5.77
CA GLY A 127 12.12 -21.63 -5.78
C GLY A 127 11.63 -22.52 -4.63
N GLN A 128 11.62 -23.83 -4.86
CA GLN A 128 11.19 -24.85 -3.88
C GLN A 128 9.86 -24.50 -3.18
N ASN A 129 8.83 -24.11 -3.95
CA ASN A 129 7.50 -23.74 -3.45
C ASN A 129 7.51 -22.57 -2.44
N ARG A 130 8.49 -21.69 -2.54
CA ARG A 130 8.63 -20.50 -1.70
C ARG A 130 9.06 -19.30 -2.53
N ASN A 131 8.83 -18.14 -1.96
CA ASN A 131 9.28 -16.86 -2.50
C ASN A 131 10.10 -16.11 -1.46
N TRP A 132 11.12 -15.40 -1.93
CA TRP A 132 11.94 -14.51 -1.12
C TRP A 132 11.89 -13.11 -1.73
N VAL A 133 11.51 -12.15 -0.89
CA VAL A 133 11.50 -10.73 -1.22
C VAL A 133 12.75 -10.09 -0.62
N TYR A 134 13.54 -9.45 -1.47
CA TYR A 134 14.77 -8.75 -1.11
C TYR A 134 14.72 -7.31 -1.57
N HIS A 135 15.26 -6.42 -0.74
CA HIS A 135 15.47 -5.02 -1.05
C HIS A 135 16.98 -4.79 -1.09
N THR A 136 17.47 -4.13 -2.11
CA THR A 136 18.90 -3.89 -2.31
C THR A 136 19.15 -2.49 -2.81
N ASP A 137 20.37 -1.98 -2.61
CA ASP A 137 20.88 -0.84 -3.40
C ASP A 137 21.24 -1.28 -4.83
N ASN A 138 21.68 -0.33 -5.67
CA ASN A 138 21.99 -0.58 -7.07
C ASN A 138 23.15 -1.56 -7.34
N ASN A 139 24.04 -1.79 -6.37
CA ASN A 139 25.24 -2.60 -6.56
C ASN A 139 25.32 -3.83 -5.65
N GLY A 140 24.31 -4.07 -4.80
CA GLY A 140 24.26 -5.22 -3.90
C GLY A 140 25.12 -5.09 -2.65
N LYS A 141 25.69 -3.91 -2.36
CA LYS A 141 26.47 -3.68 -1.12
C LYS A 141 25.56 -3.63 0.09
N ARG A 142 24.33 -3.17 -0.08
CA ARG A 142 23.28 -3.22 0.92
C ARG A 142 22.20 -4.18 0.46
N LEU A 143 21.99 -5.23 1.23
CA LEU A 143 21.01 -6.28 0.95
C LEU A 143 20.18 -6.54 2.20
N ALA A 144 18.85 -6.43 2.08
CA ALA A 144 17.92 -6.69 3.16
C ALA A 144 16.87 -7.74 2.76
N TYR A 145 16.75 -8.78 3.57
CA TYR A 145 15.75 -9.83 3.43
C TYR A 145 14.44 -9.41 4.09
N ASN A 146 13.36 -9.33 3.32
CA ASN A 146 12.03 -9.03 3.83
C ASN A 146 11.33 -10.30 4.33
N ALA A 147 11.63 -10.68 5.57
CA ALA A 147 11.09 -11.87 6.21
C ALA A 147 9.55 -11.90 6.29
N ILE A 148 8.91 -10.72 6.43
CA ILE A 148 7.45 -10.60 6.54
C ILE A 148 6.77 -10.91 5.20
N ALA A 149 7.27 -10.34 4.11
CA ALA A 149 6.75 -10.61 2.77
C ALA A 149 7.16 -11.98 2.20
N SER A 150 8.20 -12.60 2.77
CA SER A 150 8.73 -13.91 2.37
C SER A 150 8.18 -15.08 3.20
N GLN A 151 7.14 -14.83 4.00
CA GLN A 151 6.43 -15.90 4.71
C GLN A 151 5.88 -16.91 3.69
N PRO A 152 5.98 -18.23 3.98
CA PRO A 152 5.38 -19.24 3.11
C PRO A 152 3.89 -18.94 2.87
N LEU A 153 3.49 -18.90 1.61
CA LEU A 153 2.09 -18.81 1.25
C LEU A 153 1.47 -20.22 1.39
N PRO A 154 0.26 -20.37 1.94
CA PRO A 154 -0.42 -21.65 1.87
C PRO A 154 -0.63 -22.05 0.40
N ASN A 155 -0.41 -23.31 0.05
CA ASN A 155 -0.57 -23.84 -1.31
C ASN A 155 0.24 -23.08 -2.39
N ALA A 156 1.44 -22.60 -2.02
CA ALA A 156 2.35 -21.75 -2.82
C ALA A 156 2.93 -22.36 -4.11
N GLN A 157 2.53 -23.56 -4.52
CA GLN A 157 3.20 -24.29 -5.62
C GLN A 157 3.26 -23.49 -6.93
N ASN A 158 2.37 -22.52 -7.16
CA ASN A 158 2.34 -21.70 -8.38
C ASN A 158 2.20 -20.19 -8.15
N LEU A 159 2.40 -19.69 -6.92
CA LEU A 159 1.96 -18.33 -6.59
C LEU A 159 3.12 -17.48 -6.09
N THR A 160 3.48 -16.51 -6.93
CA THR A 160 4.59 -15.59 -6.70
C THR A 160 4.07 -14.16 -6.64
N PRO A 161 4.32 -13.42 -5.55
CA PRO A 161 3.95 -12.03 -5.46
C PRO A 161 4.47 -11.24 -6.67
N LYS A 162 3.63 -10.39 -7.21
CA LYS A 162 3.98 -9.43 -8.27
C LYS A 162 4.08 -8.04 -7.66
N PHE A 163 4.36 -7.05 -8.50
CA PHE A 163 4.31 -5.66 -8.08
C PHE A 163 2.96 -5.02 -8.44
N VAL A 164 2.48 -4.18 -7.54
CA VAL A 164 1.36 -3.28 -7.78
C VAL A 164 1.70 -2.39 -8.98
N VAL A 165 0.79 -2.27 -9.94
CA VAL A 165 1.00 -1.42 -11.11
C VAL A 165 0.83 0.04 -10.71
N GLU A 166 1.83 0.88 -11.00
CA GLU A 166 1.87 2.28 -10.49
C GLU A 166 0.62 3.09 -10.82
N ASN A 167 0.13 2.98 -12.06
CA ASN A 167 -1.02 3.72 -12.55
C ASN A 167 -2.38 3.13 -12.11
N THR A 168 -2.38 2.00 -11.39
CA THR A 168 -3.59 1.40 -10.78
C THR A 168 -3.69 1.70 -9.29
N ILE A 169 -2.74 2.44 -8.71
CA ILE A 169 -2.79 2.86 -7.32
C ILE A 169 -3.95 3.83 -7.12
N VAL A 170 -4.87 3.46 -6.24
CA VAL A 170 -6.02 4.27 -5.87
C VAL A 170 -5.54 5.35 -4.91
N PRO A 171 -5.65 6.65 -5.28
CA PRO A 171 -5.18 7.72 -4.41
C PRO A 171 -5.91 7.73 -3.07
N VAL A 172 -5.15 8.00 -2.00
CA VAL A 172 -5.72 8.22 -0.67
C VAL A 172 -6.26 9.64 -0.61
N VAL A 173 -7.56 9.79 -0.36
CA VAL A 173 -8.25 11.08 -0.29
C VAL A 173 -8.86 11.24 1.10
N GLY A 174 -8.66 12.41 1.71
CA GLY A 174 -9.17 12.76 3.04
C GLY A 174 -8.07 13.30 3.96
N GLU A 175 -8.49 13.93 5.05
CA GLU A 175 -7.58 14.49 6.05
C GLU A 175 -7.11 13.41 7.01
N ASN A 176 -5.79 13.40 7.31
CA ASN A 176 -5.18 12.53 8.31
C ASN A 176 -5.59 11.05 8.18
N VAL A 177 -5.70 10.55 6.94
CA VAL A 177 -6.08 9.15 6.68
C VAL A 177 -4.95 8.22 7.13
N ILE A 178 -5.29 7.30 8.03
CA ILE A 178 -4.36 6.28 8.54
C ILE A 178 -4.45 4.97 7.75
N PHE A 179 -5.59 4.72 7.09
CA PHE A 179 -5.80 3.52 6.30
C PHE A 179 -6.85 3.73 5.21
N GLN A 180 -6.62 3.14 4.05
CA GLN A 180 -7.59 3.05 2.96
C GLN A 180 -7.68 1.60 2.49
N SER A 181 -8.90 1.14 2.23
CA SER A 181 -9.20 -0.06 1.44
C SER A 181 -9.94 0.35 0.18
N ALA A 182 -9.48 -0.08 -0.98
CA ALA A 182 -10.11 0.19 -2.27
C ALA A 182 -10.37 -1.10 -3.05
N THR A 183 -11.58 -1.28 -3.57
CA THR A 183 -11.87 -2.39 -4.49
C THR A 183 -11.27 -2.07 -5.85
N VAL A 184 -10.42 -2.98 -6.37
CA VAL A 184 -9.74 -2.79 -7.67
C VAL A 184 -10.28 -3.72 -8.75
N THR A 185 -10.69 -4.94 -8.39
CA THR A 185 -11.32 -5.90 -9.33
C THR A 185 -12.43 -6.67 -8.63
N GLY A 186 -13.33 -7.29 -9.42
CA GLY A 186 -14.39 -8.18 -8.93
C GLY A 186 -15.76 -7.82 -9.52
N HIS A 187 -16.68 -8.78 -9.52
CA HIS A 187 -18.06 -8.56 -9.97
C HIS A 187 -18.89 -7.91 -8.86
N VAL A 188 -18.60 -6.63 -8.58
CA VAL A 188 -19.30 -5.83 -7.57
C VAL A 188 -20.18 -4.77 -8.22
N ARG A 189 -21.31 -4.45 -7.58
CA ARG A 189 -22.27 -3.43 -8.07
C ARG A 189 -21.64 -2.04 -8.19
N ALA A 190 -20.69 -1.74 -7.32
CA ALA A 190 -19.90 -0.52 -7.35
C ALA A 190 -18.54 -0.77 -6.69
N TYR A 191 -17.53 -0.08 -7.18
CA TYR A 191 -16.20 -0.07 -6.61
C TYR A 191 -16.11 1.08 -5.60
N TYR A 192 -15.53 0.82 -4.44
CA TYR A 192 -15.43 1.82 -3.38
C TYR A 192 -14.01 1.95 -2.88
N ALA A 193 -13.63 3.16 -2.48
CA ALA A 193 -12.55 3.38 -1.53
C ALA A 193 -13.18 3.77 -0.19
N THR A 194 -12.80 3.05 0.86
CA THR A 194 -13.19 3.31 2.25
C THR A 194 -11.95 3.73 3.02
N THR A 195 -11.99 4.89 3.67
CA THR A 195 -10.88 5.44 4.44
C THR A 195 -11.22 5.49 5.93
N LEU A 196 -10.19 5.38 6.77
CA LEU A 196 -10.24 5.66 8.20
C LEU A 196 -9.24 6.77 8.50
N SER A 197 -9.71 7.86 9.10
CA SER A 197 -8.89 8.97 9.59
C SER A 197 -8.43 8.75 11.04
N GLU A 198 -7.40 9.49 11.45
CA GLU A 198 -6.86 9.47 12.83
C GLU A 198 -7.91 9.84 13.89
N ASN A 199 -8.89 10.69 13.55
CA ASN A 199 -10.01 11.05 14.45
C ASN A 199 -11.18 10.06 14.42
N GLY A 200 -11.02 8.90 13.76
CA GLY A 200 -12.00 7.81 13.79
C GLY A 200 -13.13 7.93 12.78
N ILE A 201 -13.10 8.89 11.87
CA ILE A 201 -14.12 9.04 10.82
C ILE A 201 -13.83 8.01 9.73
N VAL A 202 -14.80 7.15 9.46
CA VAL A 202 -14.79 6.25 8.32
C VAL A 202 -15.61 6.87 7.21
N THR A 203 -14.97 7.10 6.06
CA THR A 203 -15.66 7.61 4.87
C THR A 203 -15.62 6.60 3.73
N ARG A 204 -16.59 6.68 2.83
CA ARG A 204 -16.66 5.87 1.61
C ARG A 204 -16.87 6.77 0.41
N ARG A 205 -16.12 6.51 -0.66
CA ARG A 205 -16.30 7.16 -1.97
C ARG A 205 -16.41 6.10 -3.06
N ILE A 206 -17.22 6.39 -4.08
CA ILE A 206 -17.33 5.55 -5.27
C ILE A 206 -16.06 5.74 -6.13
N LEU A 207 -15.58 4.65 -6.71
CA LEU A 207 -14.52 4.64 -7.72
C LEU A 207 -15.19 4.48 -9.09
N ASN A 208 -15.36 5.58 -9.82
CA ASN A 208 -15.86 5.53 -11.18
C ASN A 208 -14.69 5.34 -12.15
N ARG A 209 -14.89 4.55 -13.22
CA ARG A 209 -13.87 4.29 -14.27
C ARG A 209 -13.42 5.57 -15.00
N SER A 210 -14.16 6.66 -14.86
CA SER A 210 -13.94 7.93 -15.56
C SER A 210 -13.66 9.12 -14.63
N ASP A 211 -13.63 8.95 -13.30
CA ASP A 211 -13.64 10.10 -12.39
C ASP A 211 -12.27 10.56 -11.92
N ARG A 212 -12.18 11.89 -11.92
CA ARG A 212 -11.20 12.69 -11.22
C ARG A 212 -11.27 12.44 -9.70
N PRO A 213 -10.27 12.88 -8.92
CA PRO A 213 -10.21 12.68 -7.46
C PRO A 213 -11.34 13.32 -6.62
N ASP A 214 -12.40 13.85 -7.25
CA ASP A 214 -13.42 14.74 -6.70
C ASP A 214 -14.79 14.08 -6.40
N SER A 215 -14.92 12.74 -6.53
CA SER A 215 -16.13 12.05 -6.07
C SER A 215 -16.32 12.28 -4.55
N LYS A 216 -17.44 12.90 -4.16
CA LYS A 216 -17.74 13.23 -2.76
C LYS A 216 -17.67 11.99 -1.87
N SER A 217 -16.92 12.08 -0.78
CA SER A 217 -16.86 11.04 0.25
C SER A 217 -18.04 11.20 1.22
N THR A 218 -18.66 10.10 1.61
CA THR A 218 -19.73 10.08 2.62
C THR A 218 -19.22 9.46 3.92
N VAL A 219 -19.58 10.01 5.07
CA VAL A 219 -19.30 9.38 6.36
C VAL A 219 -20.21 8.16 6.49
N VAL A 220 -19.61 7.00 6.77
CA VAL A 220 -20.35 5.74 6.92
C VAL A 220 -20.28 5.19 8.35
N LYS A 221 -19.28 5.59 9.13
CA LYS A 221 -19.13 5.17 10.53
C LYS A 221 -18.21 6.12 11.28
N THR A 222 -18.40 6.23 12.59
CA THR A 222 -17.46 6.89 13.50
C THR A 222 -16.98 5.88 14.52
N LEU A 223 -15.67 5.65 14.59
CA LEU A 223 -15.02 4.73 15.52
C LEU A 223 -14.60 5.47 16.79
N SER A 224 -14.62 4.77 17.93
CA SER A 224 -14.08 5.30 19.18
C SER A 224 -12.56 5.43 19.10
N PRO A 225 -11.94 6.33 19.90
CA PRO A 225 -10.48 6.43 19.98
C PRO A 225 -9.81 5.09 20.29
N GLN A 226 -10.44 4.25 21.12
CA GLN A 226 -9.92 2.92 21.46
C GLN A 226 -9.91 1.97 20.24
N GLN A 227 -10.96 1.99 19.42
CA GLN A 227 -11.02 1.19 18.19
C GLN A 227 -9.93 1.62 17.19
N VAL A 228 -9.73 2.94 17.02
CA VAL A 228 -8.67 3.49 16.17
C VAL A 228 -7.29 3.05 16.65
N GLN A 229 -7.01 3.20 17.95
CA GLN A 229 -5.72 2.78 18.52
C GLN A 229 -5.50 1.27 18.40
N GLN A 230 -6.54 0.45 18.60
CA GLN A 230 -6.44 -0.99 18.41
C GLN A 230 -6.08 -1.35 16.96
N PHE A 231 -6.68 -0.68 15.98
CA PHE A 231 -6.34 -0.91 14.58
C PHE A 231 -4.92 -0.46 14.22
N LYS A 232 -4.46 0.69 14.73
CA LYS A 232 -3.06 1.14 14.58
C LYS A 232 -2.08 0.10 15.12
N LYS A 233 -2.40 -0.53 16.27
CA LYS A 233 -1.59 -1.65 16.82
C LYS A 233 -1.60 -2.87 15.90
N VAL A 234 -2.72 -3.19 15.26
CA VAL A 234 -2.80 -4.28 14.27
C VAL A 234 -1.88 -4.00 13.08
N LEU A 235 -1.90 -2.79 12.52
CA LEU A 235 -1.02 -2.38 11.41
C LEU A 235 0.46 -2.49 11.80
N ALA A 236 0.83 -1.98 12.97
CA ALA A 236 2.20 -1.99 13.47
C ALA A 236 2.72 -3.42 13.77
N SER A 237 1.93 -4.21 14.49
CA SER A 237 2.31 -5.58 14.90
C SER A 237 2.40 -6.55 13.71
N ASN A 238 1.64 -6.27 12.65
CA ASN A 238 1.67 -7.03 11.41
C ASN A 238 2.58 -6.42 10.34
N ARG A 239 3.29 -5.32 10.65
CA ARG A 239 4.34 -4.73 9.81
C ARG A 239 3.84 -4.39 8.41
N PHE A 240 2.71 -3.72 8.31
CA PHE A 240 2.03 -3.45 7.03
C PHE A 240 2.96 -2.89 5.94
N SER A 241 3.87 -1.97 6.28
CA SER A 241 4.82 -1.37 5.34
C SER A 241 5.75 -2.37 4.65
N HIS A 242 5.93 -3.58 5.21
CA HIS A 242 6.73 -4.62 4.58
C HIS A 242 6.04 -5.26 3.37
N PHE A 243 4.75 -5.02 3.17
CA PHE A 243 4.01 -5.45 1.97
C PHE A 243 4.03 -4.39 0.86
N ASP A 244 4.73 -3.27 1.08
CA ASP A 244 4.74 -2.16 0.14
C ASP A 244 5.13 -2.59 -1.28
N ARG A 245 4.29 -2.17 -2.22
CA ARG A 245 4.28 -2.48 -3.65
C ARG A 245 4.12 -3.94 -4.02
N LEU A 246 3.84 -4.85 -3.09
CA LEU A 246 3.57 -6.24 -3.40
C LEU A 246 2.08 -6.47 -3.72
N SER A 247 1.83 -7.24 -4.77
CA SER A 247 0.52 -7.70 -5.20
C SER A 247 0.42 -9.22 -5.06
N TYR A 248 -0.55 -9.66 -4.26
CA TYR A 248 -0.88 -11.04 -3.97
C TYR A 248 -2.18 -11.43 -4.69
N PHE A 249 -2.25 -11.13 -5.99
CA PHE A 249 -3.37 -11.54 -6.82
C PHE A 249 -3.36 -13.03 -7.12
N ASN A 250 -4.56 -13.59 -7.12
CA ASN A 250 -4.82 -14.92 -7.59
C ASN A 250 -5.74 -14.82 -8.82
N ASN A 251 -5.17 -14.97 -10.01
CA ASN A 251 -5.91 -14.86 -11.27
C ASN A 251 -7.05 -15.89 -11.36
N ASP A 252 -6.85 -17.10 -10.85
CA ASP A 252 -7.87 -18.15 -10.85
C ASP A 252 -9.05 -17.76 -9.95
N ALA A 253 -8.76 -17.19 -8.78
CA ALA A 253 -9.79 -16.68 -7.88
C ALA A 253 -10.53 -15.47 -8.48
N ILE A 254 -9.83 -14.56 -9.15
CA ILE A 254 -10.44 -13.42 -9.84
C ILE A 254 -11.35 -13.90 -10.99
N ALA A 255 -10.92 -14.94 -11.72
CA ALA A 255 -11.74 -15.58 -12.76
C ALA A 255 -12.98 -16.28 -12.17
N ALA A 256 -12.94 -16.68 -10.90
CA ALA A 256 -14.07 -17.18 -10.12
C ALA A 256 -14.81 -16.06 -9.34
N ASP A 257 -14.77 -14.83 -9.86
CA ASP A 257 -15.48 -13.65 -9.36
C ASP A 257 -15.03 -13.12 -7.98
N ALA A 258 -13.88 -13.55 -7.47
CA ALA A 258 -13.34 -12.99 -6.23
C ALA A 258 -12.94 -11.52 -6.40
N ALA A 259 -13.31 -10.70 -5.41
CA ALA A 259 -12.91 -9.31 -5.38
C ALA A 259 -11.44 -9.17 -4.98
N SER A 260 -10.74 -8.23 -5.62
CA SER A 260 -9.41 -7.81 -5.18
C SER A 260 -9.47 -6.44 -4.54
N LEU A 261 -8.72 -6.30 -3.47
CA LEU A 261 -8.60 -5.07 -2.70
C LEU A 261 -7.18 -4.54 -2.76
N GLN A 262 -7.07 -3.21 -2.72
CA GLN A 262 -5.84 -2.49 -2.48
C GLN A 262 -5.92 -1.84 -1.10
N PHE A 263 -4.92 -2.11 -0.26
CA PHE A 263 -4.75 -1.47 1.03
C PHE A 263 -3.64 -0.43 0.96
N SER A 264 -3.88 0.73 1.57
CA SER A 264 -2.90 1.82 1.65
C SER A 264 -2.83 2.36 3.07
N SER A 265 -1.61 2.59 3.57
CA SER A 265 -1.36 3.18 4.90
C SER A 265 0.04 3.78 4.94
N PHE A 266 0.15 5.03 5.41
CA PHE A 266 1.43 5.75 5.57
C PHE A 266 2.39 5.66 4.36
N GLY A 267 1.84 5.77 3.14
CA GLY A 267 2.60 5.73 1.88
C GLY A 267 2.90 4.32 1.35
N ALA A 268 2.67 3.27 2.14
CA ALA A 268 2.74 1.89 1.66
C ALA A 268 1.43 1.49 0.98
N VAL A 269 1.53 0.69 -0.09
CA VAL A 269 0.37 0.12 -0.79
C VAL A 269 0.59 -1.36 -1.09
N THR A 270 -0.44 -2.19 -0.90
CA THR A 270 -0.41 -3.61 -1.26
C THR A 270 -1.76 -4.04 -1.82
N GLU A 271 -1.75 -5.06 -2.67
CA GLU A 271 -2.94 -5.60 -3.30
C GLU A 271 -3.10 -7.08 -2.98
N TYR A 272 -4.34 -7.55 -2.83
CA TYR A 272 -4.64 -8.96 -2.60
C TYR A 272 -6.06 -9.34 -3.01
N THR A 273 -6.31 -10.63 -3.23
CA THR A 273 -7.64 -11.16 -3.58
C THR A 273 -8.37 -11.77 -2.36
N LEU A 274 -9.61 -11.34 -2.10
CA LEU A 274 -10.52 -11.81 -1.05
C LEU A 274 -11.11 -13.19 -1.38
N SER A 275 -10.32 -14.24 -1.14
CA SER A 275 -10.74 -15.66 -1.10
C SER A 275 -9.53 -16.58 -1.15
N SER A 276 -8.34 -16.03 -1.41
CA SER A 276 -7.19 -16.84 -1.68
C SER A 276 -6.58 -17.37 -0.38
N GLN A 277 -6.31 -18.67 -0.36
CA GLN A 277 -5.37 -19.31 0.58
C GLN A 277 -3.93 -18.80 0.39
N VAL A 278 -3.73 -17.63 -0.22
CA VAL A 278 -2.50 -17.21 -0.91
C VAL A 278 -2.12 -15.77 -0.51
N VAL A 279 -2.55 -15.36 0.68
CA VAL A 279 -2.19 -14.08 1.27
C VAL A 279 -1.30 -14.35 2.48
N PRO A 280 -0.20 -13.61 2.69
CA PRO A 280 0.58 -13.73 3.91
C PRO A 280 -0.31 -13.59 5.15
N LYS A 281 -0.11 -14.47 6.14
CA LYS A 281 -0.94 -14.53 7.36
C LYS A 281 -1.05 -13.18 8.06
N LYS A 282 0.03 -12.40 8.08
CA LYS A 282 0.05 -11.05 8.67
C LYS A 282 -0.80 -10.05 7.89
N LEU A 283 -0.78 -10.07 6.56
CA LEU A 283 -1.67 -9.24 5.74
C LEU A 283 -3.13 -9.67 5.94
N MET A 284 -3.40 -10.97 6.04
CA MET A 284 -4.75 -11.47 6.34
C MET A 284 -5.26 -11.09 7.73
N THR A 285 -4.37 -11.02 8.72
CA THR A 285 -4.71 -10.50 10.06
C THR A 285 -5.17 -9.03 9.99
N ILE A 286 -4.52 -8.21 9.16
CA ILE A 286 -4.92 -6.82 8.93
C ILE A 286 -6.27 -6.75 8.20
N ALA A 287 -6.45 -7.55 7.15
CA ALA A 287 -7.71 -7.63 6.40
C ALA A 287 -8.90 -8.01 7.29
N ASN A 288 -8.74 -9.02 8.13
CA ASN A 288 -9.77 -9.45 9.07
C ASN A 288 -10.10 -8.36 10.09
N ALA A 289 -9.09 -7.74 10.70
CA ALA A 289 -9.32 -6.64 11.64
C ALA A 289 -10.02 -5.45 10.99
N TRP A 290 -9.68 -5.12 9.75
CA TRP A 290 -10.36 -4.08 8.98
C TRP A 290 -11.83 -4.43 8.72
N SER A 291 -12.10 -5.67 8.31
CA SER A 291 -13.46 -6.14 8.07
C SER A 291 -14.31 -6.10 9.35
N GLU A 292 -13.79 -6.51 10.49
CA GLU A 292 -14.48 -6.45 11.78
C GLU A 292 -14.84 -5.00 12.17
N LEU A 293 -13.95 -4.03 11.93
CA LEU A 293 -14.24 -2.62 12.22
C LEU A 293 -15.41 -2.06 11.40
N LEU A 294 -15.63 -2.59 10.20
CA LEU A 294 -16.66 -2.13 9.29
C LEU A 294 -18.03 -2.82 9.47
N LYS A 295 -18.13 -3.90 10.26
CA LYS A 295 -19.42 -4.54 10.53
C LYS A 295 -20.37 -3.55 11.23
N GLU A 296 -21.64 -3.57 10.84
CA GLU A 296 -22.69 -2.84 11.55
C GLU A 296 -22.94 -3.53 12.90
N SER A 297 -23.15 -2.72 13.94
CA SER A 297 -23.49 -3.18 15.30
C SER A 297 -24.97 -3.50 15.41
#